data_AF-A0A817NA39-F1
#
_entry.id   AF-A0A817NA39-F1
#
_cell.length_a   1.000
_cell.length_b   1.000
_cell.length_c   1.000
_cell.angle_alpha   90.00
_cell.angle_beta   90.00
_cell.angle_gamma   90.00
#
_symmetry.space_group_name_H-M   'P 1'
#
loop_
_entity.id
_entity.type
_entity.pdbx_description
1 polymer ?
#
loop_
_entity_poly.entity_id
_entity_poly.type
_entity_poly.pdbx_seq_one_letter_code
_entity_poly.pdbx_strand_id
1 'polypeptide(L)'
;MPGSVQNALHSFFFDVVLTYSTVKLVKVPHTYIAIIHRILQLIIFAYIIGYIVLWKKGYQQIQEPHGTSIIKVKGIAKVTGNNSTFYTSDETKYVWDTPEYEIPPIENNAFFIATRQTVTYGQTRGLCPTALADKLFCNGTATDPCKKGQPTPNTFGYFTGKCVESEENATMKVCQMDGWCPEELSSSIDYTMDRQDLENFTVFLKTMVTFTLFKKNLRNIQENTNFSCRFDGTVHTADCPIIRVGYILDQLTTNRTALLYDGGLIEIRQDWTCNFDRSPKKCVPTYEFSLLQSGDDKLSPGINYRFVQKYRVNETNYRTLSKVYGLRFVISITGKGGQFNIVNLFIAIGSGIGFMVIAGIVCDAILMYIHKSREKYRRGKFSVCEVDGTDSATAQILKHSEA
;
A
#
# COMPACT_ATOMS: atom_id res chain seq x y z
N MET A 1 70.05 18.46 -26.13
CA MET A 1 69.12 19.56 -25.84
C MET A 1 67.80 19.02 -25.24
N PRO A 2 67.75 18.63 -23.95
CA PRO A 2 66.51 18.13 -23.32
C PRO A 2 65.71 19.20 -22.56
N GLY A 3 66.35 20.32 -22.16
CA GLY A 3 65.73 21.33 -21.29
C GLY A 3 64.70 22.25 -21.95
N SER A 4 64.69 22.37 -23.29
CA SER A 4 63.77 23.27 -24.00
C SER A 4 62.35 22.69 -24.11
N VAL A 5 62.22 21.38 -24.31
CA VAL A 5 60.91 20.70 -24.44
C VAL A 5 60.23 20.56 -23.09
N GLN A 6 61.00 20.30 -22.02
CA GLN A 6 60.48 20.20 -20.67
C GLN A 6 59.97 21.55 -20.16
N ASN A 7 60.67 22.65 -20.44
CA ASN A 7 60.21 24.00 -20.10
C ASN A 7 58.98 24.45 -20.91
N ALA A 8 58.90 24.06 -22.19
CA ALA A 8 57.73 24.35 -23.03
C ALA A 8 56.49 23.53 -22.65
N LEU A 9 56.66 22.25 -22.26
CA LEU A 9 55.58 21.43 -21.70
C LEU A 9 55.12 21.94 -20.35
N HIS A 10 56.05 22.41 -19.51
CA HIS A 10 55.72 23.00 -18.21
C HIS A 10 55.00 24.33 -18.36
N SER A 11 55.42 25.21 -19.30
CA SER A 11 54.71 26.46 -19.57
C SER A 11 53.35 26.22 -20.19
N PHE A 12 53.23 25.26 -21.11
CA PHE A 12 51.95 24.88 -21.72
C PHE A 12 50.98 24.27 -20.70
N PHE A 13 51.47 23.41 -19.80
CA PHE A 13 50.65 22.85 -18.72
C PHE A 13 50.19 23.95 -17.74
N PHE A 14 51.07 24.88 -17.36
CA PHE A 14 50.69 26.01 -16.52
C PHE A 14 49.70 26.94 -17.20
N ASP A 15 49.90 27.27 -18.48
CA ASP A 15 48.96 28.12 -19.22
C ASP A 15 47.61 27.42 -19.39
N VAL A 16 47.55 26.13 -19.72
CA VAL A 16 46.26 25.44 -19.90
C VAL A 16 45.56 25.17 -18.56
N VAL A 17 46.30 24.85 -17.49
CA VAL A 17 45.72 24.49 -16.19
C VAL A 17 45.42 25.72 -15.32
N LEU A 18 46.16 26.83 -15.48
CA LEU A 18 45.98 28.06 -14.70
C LEU A 18 45.37 29.22 -15.49
N THR A 19 44.90 29.01 -16.72
CA THR A 19 44.07 30.01 -17.39
C THR A 19 42.59 29.78 -17.09
N TYR A 20 41.92 30.87 -16.68
CA TYR A 20 40.47 30.91 -16.49
C TYR A 20 39.85 31.77 -17.59
N SER A 21 38.99 31.15 -18.40
CA SER A 21 38.24 31.85 -19.44
C SER A 21 36.99 32.50 -18.84
N THR A 22 36.81 33.80 -19.07
CA THR A 22 35.64 34.56 -18.63
C THR A 22 34.82 35.05 -19.81
N VAL A 23 33.50 35.09 -19.65
CA VAL A 23 32.60 35.63 -20.66
C VAL A 23 32.62 37.17 -20.65
N LYS A 24 32.63 37.79 -21.83
CA LYS A 24 32.44 39.23 -21.99
C LYS A 24 30.93 39.53 -21.97
N LEU A 25 30.48 40.32 -20.99
CA LEU A 25 29.07 40.65 -20.82
C LEU A 25 28.74 42.04 -21.39
N VAL A 26 27.61 42.15 -22.09
CA VAL A 26 27.08 43.41 -22.59
C VAL A 26 26.06 43.97 -21.59
N LYS A 27 26.34 45.14 -21.01
CA LYS A 27 25.39 45.84 -20.14
C LYS A 27 24.47 46.74 -20.97
N VAL A 28 23.16 46.55 -20.86
CA VAL A 28 22.15 47.35 -21.57
C VAL A 28 21.52 48.36 -20.59
N PRO A 29 21.83 49.67 -20.70
CA PRO A 29 21.24 50.69 -19.84
C PRO A 29 19.83 51.07 -20.33
N HIS A 30 18.85 50.19 -20.12
CA HIS A 30 17.45 50.45 -20.48
C HIS A 30 16.51 50.12 -19.31
N THR A 31 15.87 51.15 -18.74
CA THR A 31 15.09 51.07 -17.50
C THR A 31 13.94 50.06 -17.60
N TYR A 32 13.18 50.06 -18.69
CA TYR A 32 12.05 49.14 -18.86
C TYR A 32 12.46 47.65 -18.89
N ILE A 33 13.56 47.32 -19.58
CA ILE A 33 14.05 45.95 -19.68
C ILE A 33 14.68 45.53 -18.36
N ALA A 34 15.39 46.44 -17.69
CA ALA A 34 15.90 46.20 -16.36
C ALA A 34 14.77 45.90 -15.36
N ILE A 35 13.66 46.64 -15.41
CA ILE A 35 12.48 46.38 -14.58
C ILE A 35 11.90 44.99 -14.88
N ILE A 36 11.67 44.65 -16.16
CA ILE A 36 11.17 43.32 -16.55
C ILE A 36 12.10 42.22 -16.03
N HIS A 37 13.41 42.36 -16.23
CA HIS A 37 14.40 41.40 -15.77
C HIS A 37 14.35 41.21 -14.25
N ARG A 38 14.27 42.30 -13.47
CA ARG A 38 14.17 42.23 -12.00
C ARG A 38 12.86 41.64 -11.52
N ILE A 39 11.74 41.93 -12.17
CA ILE A 39 10.44 41.33 -11.86
C ILE A 39 10.49 39.82 -12.13
N LEU A 40 11.01 39.39 -13.28
CA LEU A 40 11.15 37.97 -13.60
C LEU A 40 12.04 37.24 -12.58
N GLN A 41 13.18 37.83 -12.21
CA GLN A 41 14.05 37.28 -11.17
C GLN A 41 13.34 37.18 -9.82
N LEU A 42 12.55 38.19 -9.44
CA LEU A 42 11.80 38.18 -8.18
C LEU A 42 10.73 37.10 -8.18
N ILE A 43 10.01 36.91 -9.29
CA ILE A 43 9.01 35.84 -9.45
C ILE A 43 9.67 34.47 -9.33
N ILE A 44 10.78 34.24 -10.03
CA ILE A 44 11.53 32.98 -9.98
C ILE A 44 12.05 32.72 -8.56
N PHE A 45 12.63 33.74 -7.91
CA PHE A 45 13.12 33.63 -6.56
C PHE A 45 11.99 33.31 -5.56
N ALA A 46 10.86 34.00 -5.68
CA ALA A 46 9.66 33.73 -4.86
C ALA A 46 9.14 32.30 -5.08
N TYR A 47 9.18 31.79 -6.31
CA TYR A 47 8.82 30.40 -6.61
C TYR A 47 9.79 29.40 -5.95
N ILE A 48 11.10 29.62 -6.06
CA ILE A 48 12.10 28.72 -5.46
C ILE A 48 11.93 28.67 -3.94
N ILE A 49 11.91 29.83 -3.28
CA ILE A 49 11.80 29.90 -1.82
C ILE A 49 10.40 29.46 -1.36
N GLY A 50 9.35 30.03 -1.93
CA GLY A 50 7.96 29.78 -1.50
C GLY A 50 7.47 28.38 -1.84
N TYR A 51 7.64 27.93 -3.09
CA TYR A 51 7.10 26.65 -3.53
C TYR A 51 8.06 25.48 -3.30
N ILE A 52 9.30 25.57 -3.79
CA ILE A 52 10.23 24.42 -3.73
C ILE A 52 10.72 24.20 -2.29
N VAL A 53 11.26 25.26 -1.68
CA VAL A 53 11.86 25.15 -0.34
C VAL A 53 10.76 25.06 0.72
N LEU A 54 9.82 26.00 0.80
CA LEU A 54 8.85 26.05 1.90
C LEU A 54 7.67 25.08 1.72
N TRP A 55 6.96 25.12 0.58
CA TRP A 55 5.75 24.31 0.39
C TRP A 55 6.06 22.82 0.16
N LYS A 56 6.97 22.51 -0.77
CA LYS A 56 7.39 21.13 -1.06
C LYS A 56 8.43 20.59 -0.08
N LYS A 57 8.93 21.42 0.84
CA LYS A 57 9.93 21.05 1.84
C LYS A 57 11.18 20.40 1.22
N GLY A 58 11.66 20.95 0.10
CA GLY A 58 12.82 20.41 -0.61
C GLY A 58 14.12 20.36 0.21
N TYR A 59 14.16 21.06 1.35
CA TYR A 59 15.25 21.00 2.32
C TYR A 59 15.24 19.75 3.22
N GLN A 60 14.17 18.95 3.18
CA GLN A 60 14.05 17.73 3.98
C GLN A 60 14.55 16.52 3.20
N GLN A 61 15.18 15.60 3.91
CA GLN A 61 15.31 14.23 3.48
C GLN A 61 14.06 13.47 3.91
N ILE A 62 13.50 12.67 3.00
CA ILE A 62 12.25 11.95 3.20
C ILE A 62 12.53 10.46 3.26
N GLN A 63 11.90 9.76 4.20
CA GLN A 63 11.91 8.31 4.31
C GLN A 63 10.49 7.79 4.59
N GLU A 64 10.14 6.65 4.00
CA GLU A 64 8.91 5.93 4.33
C GLU A 64 9.08 5.08 5.61
N PRO A 65 8.05 4.97 6.46
CA PRO A 65 8.12 4.20 7.70
C PRO A 65 8.24 2.69 7.41
N HIS A 66 9.02 2.00 8.24
CA HIS A 66 8.97 0.54 8.31
C HIS A 66 8.44 0.12 9.68
N GLY A 67 7.44 -0.76 9.73
CA GLY A 67 6.80 -1.09 11.00
C GLY A 67 5.98 -2.36 10.99
N THR A 68 5.47 -2.69 12.17
CA THR A 68 4.56 -3.82 12.39
C THR A 68 3.53 -3.46 13.45
N SER A 69 2.36 -4.10 13.34
CA SER A 69 1.24 -3.95 14.25
C SER A 69 0.94 -5.27 14.93
N ILE A 70 0.93 -5.25 16.27
CA ILE A 70 0.40 -6.34 17.08
C ILE A 70 -1.07 -6.06 17.32
N ILE A 71 -1.92 -7.05 17.06
CA ILE A 71 -3.37 -6.94 17.20
C ILE A 71 -3.86 -7.76 18.39
N LYS A 72 -4.91 -7.28 19.04
CA LYS A 72 -5.72 -8.08 19.96
C LYS A 72 -7.19 -7.72 19.78
N VAL A 73 -7.99 -8.71 19.40
CA VAL A 73 -9.45 -8.56 19.34
C VAL A 73 -10.05 -8.91 20.71
N LYS A 74 -11.07 -8.18 21.12
CA LYS A 74 -11.85 -8.46 22.32
C LYS A 74 -13.33 -8.29 22.04
N GLY A 75 -14.09 -9.29 22.43
CA GLY A 75 -15.52 -9.35 22.23
C GLY A 75 -16.03 -10.76 22.54
N ILE A 76 -17.31 -10.84 22.87
CA ILE A 76 -18.03 -12.09 23.06
C ILE A 76 -19.29 -11.95 22.23
N ALA A 77 -19.64 -12.97 21.46
CA ALA A 77 -20.82 -12.91 20.61
C ALA A 77 -21.71 -14.12 20.76
N LYS A 78 -23.02 -13.88 20.68
CA LYS A 78 -24.02 -14.94 20.55
C LYS A 78 -24.05 -15.45 19.13
N VAL A 79 -24.30 -16.74 18.99
CA VAL A 79 -24.27 -17.44 17.72
C VAL A 79 -25.53 -18.27 17.57
N THR A 80 -26.18 -18.10 16.44
CA THR A 80 -27.41 -18.82 16.08
C THR A 80 -27.07 -19.96 15.12
N GLY A 81 -27.55 -21.16 15.41
CA GLY A 81 -27.40 -22.36 14.58
C GLY A 81 -28.70 -22.77 13.90
N ASN A 82 -28.60 -23.37 12.71
CA ASN A 82 -29.75 -23.89 11.94
C ASN A 82 -30.29 -25.25 12.43
N ASN A 83 -29.52 -26.02 13.21
CA ASN A 83 -29.90 -27.37 13.64
C ASN A 83 -29.79 -27.53 15.16
N SER A 84 -30.89 -27.91 15.80
CA SER A 84 -31.07 -28.00 17.27
C SER A 84 -30.70 -29.37 17.86
N THR A 85 -30.12 -30.27 17.06
CA THR A 85 -30.12 -31.71 17.38
C THR A 85 -29.02 -32.19 18.31
N PHE A 86 -28.04 -31.36 18.69
CA PHE A 86 -26.95 -31.78 19.58
C PHE A 86 -27.04 -31.20 21.00
N TYR A 87 -27.84 -30.15 21.24
CA TYR A 87 -27.95 -29.53 22.55
C TYR A 87 -29.42 -29.19 22.86
N THR A 88 -29.95 -29.89 23.86
CA THR A 88 -31.35 -29.88 24.31
C THR A 88 -31.80 -28.52 24.82
N SER A 89 -32.93 -28.04 24.30
CA SER A 89 -33.97 -27.24 24.97
C SER A 89 -33.54 -26.41 26.20
N ASP A 90 -32.93 -25.25 25.97
CA ASP A 90 -33.39 -23.94 26.42
C ASP A 90 -32.27 -22.91 26.10
N GLU A 91 -32.61 -21.95 25.24
CA GLU A 91 -31.74 -20.89 24.67
C GLU A 91 -30.75 -21.30 23.56
N THR A 92 -31.20 -21.09 22.32
CA THR A 92 -30.47 -21.13 21.04
C THR A 92 -29.36 -20.06 20.90
N LYS A 93 -28.48 -19.92 21.90
CA LYS A 93 -27.40 -18.93 21.92
C LYS A 93 -26.09 -19.60 22.36
N TYR A 94 -25.32 -20.09 21.40
CA TYR A 94 -23.91 -20.42 21.65
C TYR A 94 -23.14 -19.13 21.83
N VAL A 95 -22.10 -19.16 22.65
CA VAL A 95 -21.26 -18.01 22.91
C VAL A 95 -19.91 -18.27 22.28
N TRP A 96 -19.50 -17.42 21.35
CA TRP A 96 -18.13 -17.41 20.84
C TRP A 96 -17.26 -16.42 21.60
N ASP A 97 -16.12 -16.91 22.08
CA ASP A 97 -15.05 -16.10 22.65
C ASP A 97 -13.87 -15.95 21.65
N THR A 98 -12.83 -15.21 22.06
CA THR A 98 -11.75 -14.80 21.14
C THR A 98 -11.06 -15.96 20.41
N PRO A 99 -10.65 -17.06 21.06
CA PRO A 99 -10.08 -18.23 20.38
C PRO A 99 -10.98 -18.89 19.35
N GLU A 100 -12.31 -18.75 19.45
CA GLU A 100 -13.26 -19.39 18.52
C GLU A 100 -13.44 -18.59 17.23
N TYR A 101 -13.38 -17.25 17.29
CA TYR A 101 -13.53 -16.41 16.09
C TYR A 101 -12.20 -15.87 15.52
N GLU A 102 -11.13 -15.78 16.30
CA GLU A 102 -9.82 -15.30 15.85
C GLU A 102 -8.97 -16.46 15.31
N ILE A 103 -9.23 -16.86 14.07
CA ILE A 103 -8.58 -18.01 13.43
C ILE A 103 -7.90 -17.59 12.12
N PRO A 104 -6.58 -17.81 11.94
CA PRO A 104 -5.61 -18.19 12.97
C PRO A 104 -5.38 -17.03 13.97
N PRO A 105 -4.98 -17.32 15.22
CA PRO A 105 -4.86 -16.31 16.28
C PRO A 105 -3.68 -15.35 16.12
N ILE A 106 -2.72 -15.66 15.23
CA ILE A 106 -1.55 -14.83 14.99
C ILE A 106 -1.31 -14.72 13.49
N GLU A 107 -1.50 -13.52 12.96
CA GLU A 107 -1.17 -13.16 11.59
C GLU A 107 -0.39 -11.83 11.60
N ASN A 108 0.66 -11.73 10.77
CA ASN A 108 1.48 -10.52 10.71
C ASN A 108 0.71 -9.41 10.02
N ASN A 109 0.53 -8.27 10.71
CA ASN A 109 -0.19 -7.10 10.19
C ASN A 109 -1.58 -7.43 9.64
N ALA A 110 -2.23 -8.48 10.14
CA ALA A 110 -3.59 -8.81 9.77
C ALA A 110 -4.24 -9.62 10.88
N PHE A 111 -5.56 -9.69 10.86
CA PHE A 111 -6.33 -10.56 11.73
C PHE A 111 -7.64 -10.93 11.04
N PHE A 112 -8.22 -12.05 11.47
CA PHE A 112 -9.46 -12.56 10.93
C PHE A 112 -10.49 -12.68 12.05
N ILE A 113 -11.72 -12.27 11.78
CA ILE A 113 -12.87 -12.48 12.66
C ILE A 113 -13.87 -13.36 11.92
N ALA A 114 -14.05 -14.58 12.40
CA ALA A 114 -15.09 -15.49 11.94
C ALA A 114 -16.47 -14.90 12.23
N THR A 115 -17.31 -14.79 11.20
CA THR A 115 -18.69 -14.32 11.33
C THR A 115 -19.69 -15.46 11.11
N ARG A 116 -19.32 -16.44 10.29
CA ARG A 116 -20.11 -17.63 10.03
C ARG A 116 -19.21 -18.85 9.92
N GLN A 117 -19.66 -19.97 10.45
CA GLN A 117 -18.92 -21.24 10.41
C GLN A 117 -19.86 -22.38 10.07
N THR A 118 -19.45 -23.17 9.10
CA THR A 118 -20.10 -24.42 8.71
C THR A 118 -19.28 -25.58 9.27
N VAL A 119 -19.88 -26.43 10.10
CA VAL A 119 -19.17 -27.52 10.78
C VAL A 119 -19.68 -28.88 10.34
N THR A 120 -18.75 -29.76 9.94
CA THR A 120 -19.00 -31.18 9.70
C THR A 120 -18.27 -32.00 10.76
N TYR A 121 -19.03 -32.53 11.72
CA TYR A 121 -18.51 -33.33 12.83
C TYR A 121 -18.28 -34.78 12.43
N GLY A 122 -17.40 -35.47 13.15
CA GLY A 122 -17.34 -36.93 13.10
C GLY A 122 -16.80 -37.53 11.80
N GLN A 123 -16.04 -36.77 11.01
CA GLN A 123 -15.49 -37.32 9.78
C GLN A 123 -14.47 -38.42 10.07
N THR A 124 -14.61 -39.57 9.43
CA THR A 124 -13.68 -40.72 9.50
C THR A 124 -13.19 -41.10 8.12
N ARG A 125 -12.13 -41.90 8.05
CA ARG A 125 -11.69 -42.47 6.78
C ARG A 125 -12.64 -43.58 6.35
N GLY A 126 -13.25 -43.44 5.19
CA GLY A 126 -14.23 -44.41 4.70
C GLY A 126 -14.74 -44.09 3.30
N LEU A 127 -15.77 -44.83 2.90
CA LEU A 127 -16.44 -44.70 1.62
C LEU A 127 -17.80 -44.00 1.83
N CYS A 128 -18.05 -42.90 1.12
CA CYS A 128 -19.31 -42.17 1.18
C CYS A 128 -19.71 -41.61 -0.20
N PRO A 129 -21.01 -41.34 -0.42
CA PRO A 129 -21.47 -40.56 -1.56
C PRO A 129 -20.91 -39.14 -1.54
N THR A 130 -20.72 -38.54 -2.72
CA THR A 130 -20.37 -37.12 -2.81
C THR A 130 -21.57 -36.20 -2.55
N ALA A 131 -21.32 -34.98 -2.09
CA ALA A 131 -22.33 -33.95 -1.87
C ALA A 131 -23.02 -33.53 -3.17
N LEU A 132 -24.30 -33.14 -3.09
CA LEU A 132 -25.06 -32.67 -4.27
C LEU A 132 -24.49 -31.36 -4.85
N ALA A 133 -23.87 -30.54 -3.98
CA ALA A 133 -23.27 -29.26 -4.35
C ALA A 133 -22.16 -29.38 -5.41
N ASP A 134 -21.46 -30.52 -5.44
CA ASP A 134 -20.37 -30.76 -6.38
C ASP A 134 -20.85 -31.15 -7.79
N LYS A 135 -22.17 -31.35 -7.96
CA LYS A 135 -22.83 -31.66 -9.24
C LYS A 135 -22.29 -32.91 -9.94
N LEU A 136 -21.80 -33.88 -9.17
CA LEU A 136 -21.24 -35.16 -9.64
C LEU A 136 -22.31 -36.24 -9.77
N PHE A 137 -23.35 -35.94 -10.55
CA PHE A 137 -24.45 -36.86 -10.79
C PHE A 137 -24.01 -38.02 -11.69
N CYS A 138 -24.52 -39.22 -11.40
CA CYS A 138 -24.24 -40.42 -12.18
C CYS A 138 -25.50 -41.21 -12.44
N ASN A 139 -25.59 -41.84 -13.61
CA ASN A 139 -26.74 -42.62 -14.05
C ASN A 139 -26.37 -44.05 -14.45
N GLY A 140 -25.12 -44.49 -14.22
CA GLY A 140 -24.64 -45.82 -14.58
C GLY A 140 -24.29 -45.97 -16.06
N THR A 141 -24.04 -44.86 -16.78
CA THR A 141 -23.71 -44.87 -18.20
C THR A 141 -22.21 -44.66 -18.43
N ALA A 142 -21.72 -45.00 -19.62
CA ALA A 142 -20.29 -44.87 -19.97
C ALA A 142 -19.75 -43.42 -19.92
N THR A 143 -20.63 -42.42 -19.81
CA THR A 143 -20.30 -40.99 -19.67
C THR A 143 -20.28 -40.51 -18.23
N ASP A 144 -20.39 -41.40 -17.24
CA ASP A 144 -20.43 -41.02 -15.83
C ASP A 144 -19.13 -40.32 -15.39
N PRO A 145 -19.23 -39.29 -14.53
CA PRO A 145 -18.08 -38.57 -14.00
C PRO A 145 -17.24 -39.41 -13.01
N CYS A 146 -17.76 -40.55 -12.54
CA CYS A 146 -17.17 -41.40 -11.52
C CYS A 146 -16.01 -42.27 -12.06
N LYS A 147 -14.93 -41.66 -12.54
CA LYS A 147 -13.76 -42.41 -13.02
C LYS A 147 -12.89 -42.88 -11.87
N LYS A 148 -12.73 -44.21 -11.74
CA LYS A 148 -11.96 -44.82 -10.65
C LYS A 148 -10.54 -44.24 -10.57
N GLY A 149 -10.13 -43.84 -9.36
CA GLY A 149 -8.77 -43.41 -9.06
C GLY A 149 -8.39 -42.02 -9.57
N GLN A 150 -9.30 -41.27 -10.20
CA GLN A 150 -9.06 -39.90 -10.61
C GLN A 150 -9.62 -38.92 -9.57
N PRO A 151 -8.79 -38.07 -8.94
CA PRO A 151 -9.27 -36.94 -8.17
C PRO A 151 -9.71 -35.83 -9.14
N THR A 152 -10.90 -35.27 -8.97
CA THR A 152 -11.31 -34.05 -9.69
C THR A 152 -11.05 -32.81 -8.82
N PRO A 153 -10.73 -31.64 -9.41
CA PRO A 153 -10.32 -30.45 -8.66
C PRO A 153 -11.29 -29.97 -7.56
N ASN A 154 -12.56 -30.35 -7.63
CA ASN A 154 -13.61 -29.95 -6.70
C ASN A 154 -14.01 -31.07 -5.71
N THR A 155 -13.25 -32.17 -5.63
CA THR A 155 -13.60 -33.31 -4.77
C THR A 155 -12.67 -33.49 -3.59
N PHE A 156 -13.21 -34.07 -2.52
CA PHE A 156 -12.51 -34.28 -1.27
C PHE A 156 -11.94 -35.70 -1.09
N GLY A 157 -11.98 -36.53 -2.15
CA GLY A 157 -11.54 -37.92 -2.14
C GLY A 157 -11.30 -38.52 -3.53
N TYR A 158 -10.92 -39.80 -3.59
CA TYR A 158 -10.73 -40.54 -4.84
C TYR A 158 -12.00 -41.32 -5.20
N PHE A 159 -12.46 -41.26 -6.45
CA PHE A 159 -13.62 -42.03 -6.85
C PHE A 159 -13.34 -43.53 -6.87
N THR A 160 -14.29 -44.31 -6.36
CA THR A 160 -14.25 -45.79 -6.41
C THR A 160 -14.72 -46.33 -7.76
N GLY A 161 -15.44 -45.52 -8.54
CA GLY A 161 -16.10 -45.91 -9.79
C GLY A 161 -17.55 -46.38 -9.63
N LYS A 162 -18.08 -46.34 -8.40
CA LYS A 162 -19.47 -46.73 -8.11
C LYS A 162 -20.39 -45.52 -8.04
N CYS A 163 -21.63 -45.73 -8.48
CA CYS A 163 -22.72 -44.76 -8.39
C CYS A 163 -23.67 -45.19 -7.27
N VAL A 164 -23.86 -44.34 -6.27
CA VAL A 164 -24.62 -44.62 -5.03
C VAL A 164 -25.67 -43.54 -4.79
N GLU A 165 -26.68 -43.84 -3.97
CA GLU A 165 -27.70 -42.86 -3.58
C GLU A 165 -27.09 -41.74 -2.72
N SER A 166 -27.53 -40.50 -2.93
CA SER A 166 -27.06 -39.35 -2.14
C SER A 166 -27.62 -39.36 -0.72
N GLU A 167 -26.80 -38.94 0.24
CA GLU A 167 -27.21 -38.73 1.64
C GLU A 167 -28.24 -37.59 1.79
N GLU A 168 -28.25 -36.60 0.89
CA GLU A 168 -29.15 -35.44 0.96
C GLU A 168 -30.51 -35.72 0.29
N ASN A 169 -30.53 -36.55 -0.75
CA ASN A 169 -31.75 -36.90 -1.47
C ASN A 169 -31.64 -38.29 -2.11
N ALA A 170 -32.39 -39.26 -1.57
CA ALA A 170 -32.39 -40.65 -2.02
C ALA A 170 -32.86 -40.84 -3.48
N THR A 171 -33.53 -39.85 -4.07
CA THR A 171 -33.93 -39.91 -5.50
C THR A 171 -32.77 -39.64 -6.47
N MET A 172 -31.69 -39.03 -5.99
CA MET A 172 -30.52 -38.67 -6.80
C MET A 172 -29.36 -39.62 -6.53
N LYS A 173 -28.64 -39.98 -7.60
CA LYS A 173 -27.43 -40.80 -7.51
C LYS A 173 -26.18 -39.97 -7.81
N VAL A 174 -25.14 -40.21 -7.02
CA VAL A 174 -23.87 -39.47 -7.01
C VAL A 174 -22.70 -40.45 -6.94
N CYS A 175 -21.52 -39.99 -7.30
CA CYS A 175 -20.31 -40.82 -7.24
C CYS A 175 -19.97 -41.20 -5.80
N GLN A 176 -19.50 -42.43 -5.60
CA GLN A 176 -18.88 -42.84 -4.34
C GLN A 176 -17.39 -42.47 -4.35
N MET A 177 -16.93 -41.87 -3.26
CA MET A 177 -15.52 -41.56 -3.04
C MET A 177 -14.94 -42.24 -1.80
N ASP A 178 -13.62 -42.44 -1.83
CA ASP A 178 -12.79 -42.85 -0.70
C ASP A 178 -12.05 -41.61 -0.16
N GLY A 179 -12.37 -41.24 1.09
CA GLY A 179 -12.00 -39.96 1.64
C GLY A 179 -12.34 -39.81 3.12
N TRP A 180 -12.65 -38.57 3.51
CA TRP A 180 -13.16 -38.26 4.85
C TRP A 180 -14.67 -38.15 4.78
N CYS A 181 -15.36 -39.02 5.51
CA CYS A 181 -16.80 -39.24 5.43
C CYS A 181 -17.49 -39.01 6.79
N PRO A 182 -18.69 -38.41 6.83
CA PRO A 182 -19.45 -37.90 5.68
C PRO A 182 -18.83 -36.62 5.07
N GLU A 183 -19.11 -36.33 3.81
CA GLU A 183 -18.65 -35.10 3.14
C GLU A 183 -19.36 -33.84 3.69
N GLU A 184 -18.83 -32.65 3.38
CA GLU A 184 -19.51 -31.38 3.68
C GLU A 184 -20.82 -31.30 2.87
N LEU A 185 -21.96 -31.51 3.54
CA LEU A 185 -23.29 -31.43 2.92
C LEU A 185 -23.81 -29.99 2.92
N SER A 186 -24.73 -29.65 2.01
CA SER A 186 -25.41 -28.34 2.01
C SER A 186 -26.31 -28.14 3.25
N SER A 187 -26.70 -29.24 3.90
CA SER A 187 -27.47 -29.29 5.16
C SER A 187 -26.61 -29.25 6.44
N SER A 188 -25.30 -29.05 6.30
CA SER A 188 -24.36 -28.95 7.43
C SER A 188 -24.72 -27.82 8.40
N ILE A 189 -24.22 -27.93 9.64
CA ILE A 189 -24.59 -27.01 10.71
C ILE A 189 -23.92 -25.66 10.46
N ASP A 190 -24.73 -24.66 10.17
CA ASP A 190 -24.30 -23.28 9.97
C ASP A 190 -24.53 -22.49 11.25
N TYR A 191 -23.43 -21.99 11.80
CA TYR A 191 -23.37 -21.07 12.93
C TYR A 191 -23.13 -19.66 12.40
N THR A 192 -23.96 -18.70 12.79
CA THR A 192 -23.80 -17.29 12.41
C THR A 192 -23.76 -16.40 13.65
N MET A 193 -22.76 -15.53 13.71
CA MET A 193 -22.56 -14.56 14.78
C MET A 193 -23.63 -13.47 14.74
N ASP A 194 -24.10 -13.04 15.92
CA ASP A 194 -24.98 -11.90 16.02
C ASP A 194 -24.28 -10.61 15.57
N ARG A 195 -24.96 -9.84 14.73
CA ARG A 195 -24.42 -8.61 14.16
C ARG A 195 -24.13 -7.54 15.21
N GLN A 196 -25.01 -7.37 16.21
CA GLN A 196 -24.85 -6.33 17.21
C GLN A 196 -23.64 -6.61 18.11
N ASP A 197 -23.45 -7.88 18.45
CA ASP A 197 -22.28 -8.32 19.20
C ASP A 197 -20.99 -8.07 18.41
N LEU A 198 -20.93 -8.45 17.13
CA LEU A 198 -19.77 -8.15 16.27
C LEU A 198 -19.47 -6.65 16.21
N GLU A 199 -20.49 -5.81 16.04
CA GLU A 199 -20.32 -4.36 16.00
C GLU A 199 -19.77 -3.82 17.33
N ASN A 200 -20.01 -4.48 18.46
CA ASN A 200 -19.47 -4.13 19.78
C ASN A 200 -18.04 -4.59 20.03
N PHE A 201 -17.45 -5.40 19.14
CA PHE A 201 -16.08 -5.87 19.30
C PHE A 201 -15.11 -4.70 19.28
N THR A 202 -14.01 -4.85 20.01
CA THR A 202 -12.93 -3.88 20.08
C THR A 202 -11.64 -4.49 19.60
N VAL A 203 -10.93 -3.75 18.75
CA VAL A 203 -9.62 -4.11 18.21
C VAL A 203 -8.61 -3.19 18.85
N PHE A 204 -7.64 -3.77 19.55
CA PHE A 204 -6.50 -3.06 20.09
C PHE A 204 -5.32 -3.19 19.13
N LEU A 205 -4.83 -2.06 18.63
CA LEU A 205 -3.69 -1.98 17.72
C LEU A 205 -2.48 -1.44 18.47
N LYS A 206 -1.41 -2.22 18.54
CA LYS A 206 -0.10 -1.80 19.05
C LYS A 206 0.88 -1.74 17.90
N THR A 207 1.01 -0.56 17.32
CA THR A 207 1.90 -0.32 16.16
C THR A 207 3.24 0.20 16.62
N MET A 208 4.30 -0.33 16.03
CA MET A 208 5.65 0.20 16.13
C MET A 208 6.16 0.53 14.73
N VAL A 209 6.63 1.77 14.53
CA VAL A 209 7.22 2.22 13.27
C VAL A 209 8.62 2.78 13.49
N THR A 210 9.48 2.56 12.51
CA THR A 210 10.89 2.95 12.55
C THR A 210 11.24 3.71 11.28
N PHE A 211 11.88 4.85 11.47
CA PHE A 211 12.57 5.60 10.43
C PHE A 211 14.07 5.39 10.62
N THR A 212 14.62 4.37 9.96
CA THR A 212 16.01 3.93 10.16
C THR A 212 17.03 5.01 9.79
N LEU A 213 16.73 5.82 8.78
CA LEU A 213 17.60 6.91 8.32
C LEU A 213 17.75 7.99 9.40
N PHE A 214 16.67 8.28 10.12
CA PHE A 214 16.64 9.29 11.19
C PHE A 214 16.85 8.69 12.59
N LYS A 215 17.02 7.36 12.70
CA LYS A 215 17.13 6.60 13.95
C LYS A 215 15.99 6.91 14.93
N LYS A 216 14.75 7.00 14.42
CA LYS A 216 13.55 7.27 15.23
C LYS A 216 12.66 6.04 15.28
N ASN A 217 12.40 5.56 16.50
CA ASN A 217 11.42 4.52 16.79
C ASN A 217 10.20 5.17 17.42
N LEU A 218 9.04 4.96 16.83
CA LEU A 218 7.78 5.53 17.27
C LEU A 218 6.76 4.41 17.52
N ARG A 219 5.78 4.73 18.35
CA ARG A 219 4.67 3.86 18.72
C ARG A 219 3.41 4.69 18.78
N ASN A 220 2.27 4.09 18.47
CA ASN A 220 0.98 4.78 18.53
C ASN A 220 0.56 5.06 19.99
N ILE A 221 0.97 4.21 20.92
CA ILE A 221 0.67 4.33 22.36
C ILE A 221 1.68 5.26 23.03
N GLN A 222 1.19 6.37 23.58
CA GLN A 222 1.97 7.31 24.38
C GLN A 222 2.00 6.88 25.86
N GLU A 223 2.89 7.48 26.66
CA GLU A 223 3.05 7.13 28.08
C GLU A 223 1.80 7.42 28.91
N ASN A 224 1.03 8.45 28.53
CA ASN A 224 -0.19 8.88 29.23
C ASN A 224 -1.48 8.41 28.54
N THR A 225 -1.41 7.45 27.62
CA THR A 225 -2.59 6.99 26.87
C THR A 225 -3.58 6.28 27.80
N ASN A 226 -4.82 6.74 27.80
CA ASN A 226 -5.90 6.12 28.57
C ASN A 226 -6.43 4.87 27.84
N PHE A 227 -6.30 3.68 28.45
CA PHE A 227 -6.79 2.42 27.86
C PHE A 227 -8.31 2.25 27.93
N SER A 228 -9.03 3.16 28.58
CA SER A 228 -10.50 3.20 28.55
C SER A 228 -11.05 3.98 27.36
N CYS A 229 -10.19 4.57 26.51
CA CYS A 229 -10.61 5.32 25.34
C CYS A 229 -11.28 4.45 24.27
N ARG A 230 -12.07 5.08 23.40
CA ARG A 230 -12.59 4.48 22.15
C ARG A 230 -12.34 5.47 21.03
N PHE A 231 -11.71 4.99 19.96
CA PHE A 231 -11.44 5.79 18.77
C PHE A 231 -12.76 6.15 18.07
N ASP A 232 -12.94 7.43 17.76
CA ASP A 232 -14.12 7.98 17.07
C ASP A 232 -13.77 8.83 15.84
N GLY A 233 -12.48 8.91 15.48
CA GLY A 233 -12.00 9.73 14.36
C GLY A 233 -11.85 11.21 14.68
N THR A 234 -12.12 11.65 15.92
CA THR A 234 -11.85 13.03 16.34
C THR A 234 -10.39 13.24 16.72
N VAL A 235 -9.93 14.50 16.67
CA VAL A 235 -8.55 14.87 17.06
C VAL A 235 -8.23 14.48 18.50
N HIS A 236 -9.24 14.45 19.37
CA HIS A 236 -9.09 14.09 20.79
C HIS A 236 -8.86 12.59 21.03
N THR A 237 -9.22 11.73 20.07
CA THR A 237 -9.03 10.28 20.19
C THR A 237 -7.94 9.74 19.26
N ALA A 238 -7.18 10.62 18.59
CA ALA A 238 -6.15 10.23 17.62
C ALA A 238 -5.04 9.33 18.20
N ASP A 239 -4.77 9.42 19.51
CA ASP A 239 -3.81 8.59 20.23
C ASP A 239 -4.43 7.30 20.81
N CYS A 240 -5.74 7.08 20.61
CA CYS A 240 -6.44 5.92 21.11
C CYS A 240 -6.15 4.67 20.25
N PRO A 241 -5.57 3.60 20.82
CA PRO A 241 -5.25 2.38 20.08
C PRO A 241 -6.45 1.41 19.95
N ILE A 242 -7.59 1.73 20.55
CA ILE A 242 -8.76 0.83 20.65
C ILE A 242 -9.86 1.33 19.71
N ILE A 243 -10.15 0.54 18.69
CA ILE A 243 -11.14 0.86 17.66
C ILE A 243 -12.29 -0.15 17.75
N ARG A 244 -13.53 0.35 17.70
CA ARG A 244 -14.72 -0.51 17.66
C ARG A 244 -14.92 -1.05 16.25
N VAL A 245 -15.21 -2.34 16.10
CA VAL A 245 -15.45 -2.96 14.78
C VAL A 245 -16.64 -2.30 14.09
N GLY A 246 -17.72 -2.00 14.84
CA GLY A 246 -18.86 -1.23 14.32
C GLY A 246 -18.45 0.11 13.71
N TYR A 247 -17.54 0.87 14.35
CA TYR A 247 -17.04 2.13 13.80
C TYR A 247 -16.29 1.93 12.49
N ILE A 248 -15.47 0.87 12.38
CA ILE A 248 -14.78 0.54 11.12
C ILE A 248 -15.81 0.26 10.02
N LEU A 249 -16.83 -0.54 10.32
CA LEU A 249 -17.89 -0.89 9.37
C LEU A 249 -18.78 0.31 9.01
N ASP A 250 -18.95 1.29 9.90
CA ASP A 250 -19.67 2.54 9.64
C ASP A 250 -18.99 3.38 8.54
N GLN A 251 -17.65 3.33 8.46
CA GLN A 251 -16.88 4.05 7.44
C GLN A 251 -16.95 3.40 6.05
N LEU A 252 -17.42 2.15 5.97
CA LEU A 252 -17.54 1.42 4.71
C LEU A 252 -18.92 1.68 4.07
N THR A 253 -18.95 2.09 2.80
CA THR A 253 -20.19 2.30 2.01
C THR A 253 -20.76 0.97 1.50
N THR A 254 -20.96 -0.02 2.38
CA THR A 254 -21.41 -1.37 2.00
C THR A 254 -22.45 -1.90 2.98
N ASN A 255 -23.29 -2.82 2.50
CA ASN A 255 -24.29 -3.48 3.35
C ASN A 255 -23.60 -4.41 4.37
N ARG A 256 -23.73 -4.10 5.66
CA ARG A 256 -23.13 -4.87 6.76
C ARG A 256 -23.61 -6.31 6.84
N THR A 257 -24.86 -6.57 6.45
CA THR A 257 -25.41 -7.93 6.51
C THR A 257 -24.72 -8.83 5.48
N ALA A 258 -24.41 -8.31 4.28
CA ALA A 258 -23.66 -9.08 3.28
C ALA A 258 -22.25 -9.43 3.78
N LEU A 259 -21.56 -8.47 4.42
CA LEU A 259 -20.24 -8.69 5.02
C LEU A 259 -20.24 -9.75 6.13
N LEU A 260 -21.35 -9.89 6.86
CA LEU A 260 -21.50 -10.93 7.89
C LEU A 260 -21.62 -12.33 7.27
N TYR A 261 -22.33 -12.46 6.14
CA TYR A 261 -22.61 -13.76 5.51
C TYR A 261 -21.50 -14.22 4.57
N ASP A 262 -21.01 -13.34 3.71
CA ASP A 262 -20.03 -13.66 2.67
C ASP A 262 -18.60 -13.43 3.17
N GLY A 263 -18.42 -12.53 4.15
CA GLY A 263 -17.12 -12.06 4.58
C GLY A 263 -16.59 -10.91 3.73
N GLY A 264 -15.37 -10.46 4.02
CA GLY A 264 -14.75 -9.35 3.27
C GLY A 264 -13.33 -9.01 3.69
N LEU A 265 -12.58 -8.39 2.78
CA LEU A 265 -11.22 -7.88 3.01
C LEU A 265 -11.24 -6.38 3.30
N ILE A 266 -10.87 -5.98 4.52
CA ILE A 266 -10.87 -4.58 4.96
C ILE A 266 -9.43 -4.14 5.23
N GLU A 267 -9.02 -2.99 4.67
CA GLU A 267 -7.76 -2.32 5.00
C GLU A 267 -7.97 -1.34 6.16
N ILE A 268 -7.13 -1.46 7.18
CA ILE A 268 -6.92 -0.42 8.20
C ILE A 268 -5.58 0.25 7.88
N ARG A 269 -5.63 1.40 7.21
CA ARG A 269 -4.44 2.15 6.84
C ARG A 269 -4.05 3.10 7.96
N GLN A 270 -2.78 3.05 8.34
CA GLN A 270 -2.16 3.91 9.33
C GLN A 270 -1.16 4.82 8.63
N ASP A 271 -1.49 6.09 8.46
CA ASP A 271 -0.59 7.08 7.86
C ASP A 271 0.26 7.76 8.94
N TRP A 272 1.57 7.57 8.83
CA TRP A 272 2.63 8.14 9.67
C TRP A 272 3.37 9.26 8.95
N THR A 273 2.64 10.24 8.44
CA THR A 273 3.24 11.42 7.82
C THR A 273 3.68 12.43 8.88
N CYS A 274 5.00 12.54 9.06
CA CYS A 274 5.60 13.25 10.18
C CYS A 274 6.73 14.18 9.76
N ASN A 275 6.82 15.31 10.45
CA ASN A 275 7.90 16.27 10.30
C ASN A 275 8.77 16.27 11.56
N PHE A 276 9.98 15.73 11.45
CA PHE A 276 10.95 15.59 12.53
C PHE A 276 11.76 16.84 12.83
N ASP A 277 11.58 17.92 12.06
CA ASP A 277 12.15 19.23 12.42
C ASP A 277 11.40 19.87 13.58
N ARG A 278 10.16 19.44 13.80
CA ARG A 278 9.38 19.72 15.00
C ARG A 278 9.60 18.59 16.02
N SER A 279 9.11 18.79 17.25
CA SER A 279 9.23 17.77 18.29
C SER A 279 8.66 16.40 17.84
N PRO A 280 9.43 15.30 17.99
CA PRO A 280 9.02 13.96 17.55
C PRO A 280 7.80 13.41 18.32
N LYS A 281 7.49 13.97 19.51
CA LYS A 281 6.35 13.55 20.35
C LYS A 281 4.98 13.88 19.75
N LYS A 282 4.91 14.62 18.63
CA LYS A 282 3.65 14.97 17.94
C LYS A 282 3.33 14.08 16.74
N CYS A 283 4.15 13.07 16.46
CA CYS A 283 3.93 12.13 15.35
C CYS A 283 3.01 11.00 15.82
N VAL A 284 1.72 11.12 15.49
CA VAL A 284 0.68 10.11 15.75
C VAL A 284 0.10 9.65 14.42
N PRO A 285 -0.36 8.39 14.31
CA PRO A 285 -0.94 7.90 13.07
C PRO A 285 -2.34 8.48 12.85
N THR A 286 -2.70 8.67 11.58
CA THR A 286 -4.09 8.83 11.18
C THR A 286 -4.62 7.52 10.62
N TYR A 287 -5.83 7.13 11.00
CA TYR A 287 -6.46 5.88 10.57
C TYR A 287 -7.45 6.13 9.44
N GLU A 288 -7.34 5.36 8.37
CA GLU A 288 -8.31 5.30 7.28
C GLU A 288 -8.77 3.85 7.09
N PHE A 289 -10.03 3.67 6.69
CA PHE A 289 -10.63 2.35 6.51
C PHE A 289 -11.16 2.23 5.10
N SER A 290 -10.85 1.13 4.43
CA SER A 290 -11.36 0.87 3.09
C SER A 290 -11.67 -0.61 2.88
N LEU A 291 -12.67 -0.90 2.06
CA LEU A 291 -12.95 -2.26 1.60
C LEU A 291 -12.06 -2.53 0.38
N LEU A 292 -11.15 -3.50 0.47
CA LEU A 292 -10.23 -3.84 -0.62
C LEU A 292 -10.88 -4.71 -1.69
N GLN A 293 -11.94 -5.44 -1.33
CA GLN A 293 -12.65 -6.32 -2.25
C GLN A 293 -13.64 -5.51 -3.10
N SER A 294 -13.51 -5.60 -4.42
CA SER A 294 -14.42 -4.94 -5.37
C SER A 294 -15.71 -5.75 -5.51
N GLY A 295 -16.87 -5.09 -5.50
CA GLY A 295 -18.20 -5.72 -5.50
C GLY A 295 -18.58 -6.53 -6.75
N ASP A 296 -17.67 -6.76 -7.69
CA ASP A 296 -17.93 -7.44 -8.97
C ASP A 296 -17.22 -8.81 -9.09
N ASP A 297 -16.59 -9.30 -8.01
CA ASP A 297 -15.96 -10.63 -7.96
C ASP A 297 -17.02 -11.74 -7.84
N LYS A 298 -17.77 -11.97 -8.92
CA LYS A 298 -18.78 -13.05 -9.03
C LYS A 298 -18.21 -14.46 -8.83
N LEU A 299 -16.89 -14.62 -8.95
CA LEU A 299 -16.21 -15.91 -8.87
C LEU A 299 -15.98 -16.36 -7.42
N SER A 300 -15.81 -15.44 -6.47
CA SER A 300 -15.59 -15.75 -5.06
C SER A 300 -16.06 -14.59 -4.17
N PRO A 301 -17.36 -14.53 -3.84
CA PRO A 301 -17.86 -13.53 -2.92
C PRO A 301 -17.28 -13.78 -1.52
N GLY A 302 -16.40 -12.88 -1.10
CA GLY A 302 -15.94 -12.74 0.27
C GLY A 302 -14.70 -13.56 0.61
N ILE A 303 -14.52 -13.89 1.89
CA ILE A 303 -13.35 -14.63 2.37
C ILE A 303 -13.83 -15.86 3.14
N ASN A 304 -13.37 -17.02 2.69
CA ASN A 304 -13.56 -18.27 3.39
C ASN A 304 -12.33 -19.17 3.31
N TYR A 305 -12.18 -20.04 4.29
CA TYR A 305 -11.20 -21.13 4.27
C TYR A 305 -11.66 -22.29 5.15
N ARG A 306 -10.98 -23.43 5.03
CA ARG A 306 -11.27 -24.65 5.80
C ARG A 306 -10.11 -25.01 6.70
N PHE A 307 -10.41 -25.47 7.91
CA PHE A 307 -9.45 -26.10 8.81
C PHE A 307 -10.05 -27.35 9.43
N VAL A 308 -9.19 -28.18 10.03
CA VAL A 308 -9.58 -29.46 10.62
C VAL A 308 -9.05 -29.58 12.05
N GLN A 309 -9.89 -30.09 12.94
CA GLN A 309 -9.51 -30.51 14.27
C GLN A 309 -9.54 -32.04 14.31
N LYS A 310 -8.40 -32.69 14.50
CA LYS A 310 -8.29 -34.16 14.54
C LYS A 310 -8.39 -34.65 15.98
N TYR A 311 -9.14 -35.73 16.19
CA TYR A 311 -9.29 -36.37 17.49
C TYR A 311 -9.42 -37.88 17.32
N ARG A 312 -9.21 -38.65 18.40
CA ARG A 312 -9.24 -40.12 18.36
C ARG A 312 -10.24 -40.63 19.37
N VAL A 313 -11.14 -41.52 18.94
CA VAL A 313 -12.16 -42.17 19.78
C VAL A 313 -12.08 -43.67 19.51
N ASN A 314 -11.96 -44.50 20.55
CA ASN A 314 -11.91 -45.97 20.43
C ASN A 314 -10.96 -46.44 19.31
N GLU A 315 -9.71 -45.99 19.37
CA GLU A 315 -8.64 -46.25 18.39
C GLU A 315 -8.87 -45.74 16.95
N THR A 316 -10.06 -45.24 16.63
CA THR A 316 -10.42 -44.71 15.33
C THR A 316 -10.12 -43.22 15.25
N ASN A 317 -9.51 -42.80 14.14
CA ASN A 317 -9.18 -41.40 13.90
C ASN A 317 -10.37 -40.65 13.30
N TYR A 318 -10.79 -39.59 13.97
CA TYR A 318 -11.83 -38.68 13.54
C TYR A 318 -11.26 -37.29 13.25
N ARG A 319 -12.01 -36.50 12.49
CA ARG A 319 -11.79 -35.05 12.41
C ARG A 319 -13.12 -34.30 12.38
N THR A 320 -13.10 -33.09 12.90
CA THR A 320 -14.13 -32.07 12.65
C THR A 320 -13.59 -31.14 11.58
N LEU A 321 -14.32 -31.04 10.47
CA LEU A 321 -14.04 -30.07 9.41
C LEU A 321 -14.83 -28.80 9.70
N SER A 322 -14.15 -27.66 9.68
CA SER A 322 -14.77 -26.35 9.81
C SER A 322 -14.44 -25.52 8.58
N LYS A 323 -15.48 -25.01 7.93
CA LYS A 323 -15.37 -23.99 6.91
C LYS A 323 -15.83 -22.68 7.50
N VAL A 324 -14.97 -21.67 7.46
CA VAL A 324 -15.22 -20.40 8.12
C VAL A 324 -15.28 -19.29 7.10
N TYR A 325 -16.25 -18.40 7.29
CA TYR A 325 -16.47 -17.16 6.58
C TYR A 325 -16.28 -16.00 7.56
N GLY A 326 -15.75 -14.89 7.08
CA GLY A 326 -15.48 -13.78 7.99
C GLY A 326 -14.79 -12.59 7.39
N LEU A 327 -14.47 -11.65 8.28
CA LEU A 327 -13.81 -10.41 7.96
C LEU A 327 -12.31 -10.57 8.18
N ARG A 328 -11.52 -10.34 7.13
CA ARG A 328 -10.07 -10.23 7.24
C ARG A 328 -9.70 -8.76 7.23
N PHE A 329 -9.05 -8.31 8.29
CA PHE A 329 -8.54 -6.96 8.41
C PHE A 329 -7.03 -6.97 8.15
N VAL A 330 -6.56 -6.14 7.23
CA VAL A 330 -5.14 -5.98 6.91
C VAL A 330 -4.70 -4.60 7.35
N ILE A 331 -3.64 -4.53 8.15
CA ILE A 331 -3.06 -3.29 8.65
C ILE A 331 -1.96 -2.85 7.69
N SER A 332 -2.18 -1.71 7.05
CA SER A 332 -1.25 -1.09 6.11
C SER A 332 -0.58 0.10 6.78
N ILE A 333 0.75 0.10 6.84
CA ILE A 333 1.52 1.20 7.44
C ILE A 333 2.11 2.03 6.31
N THR A 334 1.63 3.26 6.16
CA THR A 334 2.03 4.18 5.10
C THR A 334 2.51 5.50 5.70
N GLY A 335 3.02 6.40 4.86
CA GLY A 335 3.34 7.77 5.26
C GLY A 335 4.77 8.19 4.92
N LYS A 336 5.13 9.41 5.33
CA LYS A 336 6.45 10.01 5.03
C LYS A 336 7.00 10.75 6.24
N GLY A 337 8.21 10.38 6.65
CA GLY A 337 9.00 11.09 7.64
C GLY A 337 9.96 12.06 6.96
N GLY A 338 9.90 13.35 7.30
CA GLY A 338 10.81 14.37 6.79
C GLY A 338 11.70 14.92 7.89
N GLN A 339 13.02 15.02 7.66
CA GLN A 339 13.97 15.70 8.54
C GLN A 339 14.91 16.58 7.73
N PHE A 340 15.29 17.74 8.26
CA PHE A 340 16.21 18.69 7.67
C PHE A 340 17.53 18.00 7.26
N ASN A 341 17.91 18.20 6.00
CA ASN A 341 19.19 17.76 5.47
C ASN A 341 19.80 18.87 4.61
N ILE A 342 21.00 19.31 5.01
CA ILE A 342 21.69 20.42 4.36
C ILE A 342 22.07 20.13 2.89
N VAL A 343 22.36 18.87 2.55
CA VAL A 343 22.66 18.46 1.17
C VAL A 343 21.43 18.65 0.28
N ASN A 344 20.26 18.23 0.76
CA ASN A 344 19.00 18.42 0.02
C ASN A 344 18.64 19.89 -0.14
N LEU A 345 18.89 20.72 0.87
CA LEU A 345 18.74 22.17 0.76
C LEU A 345 19.61 22.74 -0.36
N PHE A 346 20.90 22.37 -0.42
CA PHE A 346 21.80 22.85 -1.48
C PHE A 346 21.42 22.32 -2.86
N ILE A 347 20.94 21.08 -2.97
CA ILE A 347 20.41 20.54 -4.24
C ILE A 347 19.18 21.34 -4.69
N ALA A 348 18.24 21.62 -3.78
CA ALA A 348 17.03 22.41 -4.06
C ALA A 348 17.36 23.86 -4.46
N ILE A 349 18.30 24.50 -3.76
CA ILE A 349 18.75 25.86 -4.11
C ILE A 349 19.54 25.85 -5.42
N GLY A 350 20.47 24.91 -5.61
CA GLY A 350 21.31 24.82 -6.80
C GLY A 350 20.51 24.58 -8.08
N SER A 351 19.58 23.63 -8.04
CA SER A 351 18.61 23.40 -9.12
C SER A 351 17.72 24.62 -9.36
N GLY A 352 17.27 25.27 -8.28
CA GLY A 352 16.46 26.50 -8.35
C GLY A 352 17.20 27.66 -9.04
N ILE A 353 18.46 27.91 -8.68
CA ILE A 353 19.28 29.00 -9.26
C ILE A 353 19.44 28.82 -10.78
N GLY A 354 19.46 27.57 -11.28
CA GLY A 354 19.46 27.31 -12.72
C GLY A 354 18.31 27.98 -13.47
N PHE A 355 17.14 28.12 -12.85
CA PHE A 355 15.99 28.81 -13.47
C PHE A 355 16.20 30.32 -13.63
N MET A 356 17.13 30.95 -12.90
CA MET A 356 17.42 32.38 -13.07
C MET A 356 17.92 32.73 -14.47
N VAL A 357 18.50 31.77 -15.20
CA VAL A 357 18.95 31.94 -16.58
C VAL A 357 17.79 32.27 -17.52
N ILE A 358 16.59 31.77 -17.23
CA ILE A 358 15.39 31.98 -18.05
C ILE A 358 15.04 33.48 -18.13
N ALA A 359 15.21 34.24 -17.05
CA ALA A 359 14.97 35.68 -17.06
C ALA A 359 15.85 36.40 -18.10
N GLY A 360 17.13 36.00 -18.21
CA GLY A 360 18.05 36.53 -19.21
C GLY A 360 17.62 36.18 -20.64
N ILE A 361 17.26 34.92 -20.89
CA ILE A 361 16.80 34.46 -22.20
C ILE A 361 15.54 35.21 -22.66
N VAL A 362 14.57 35.40 -21.76
CA VAL A 362 13.33 36.13 -22.06
C VAL A 362 13.62 37.59 -22.36
N CYS A 363 14.44 38.27 -21.55
CA CYS A 363 14.83 39.66 -21.80
C CYS A 363 15.62 39.82 -23.11
N ASP A 364 16.50 38.88 -23.42
CA ASP A 364 17.24 38.85 -24.68
C ASP A 364 16.31 38.65 -25.87
N ALA A 365 15.32 37.76 -25.78
CA ALA A 365 14.31 37.58 -26.82
C ALA A 365 13.49 38.87 -27.05
N ILE A 366 13.08 39.55 -25.98
CA ILE A 366 12.37 40.83 -26.06
C ILE A 366 13.25 41.88 -26.76
N LEU A 367 14.52 41.99 -26.38
CA LEU A 367 15.48 42.95 -26.96
C LEU A 367 15.80 42.65 -28.44
N MET A 368 15.90 41.37 -28.82
CA MET A 368 16.26 40.97 -30.17
C MET A 368 15.10 41.05 -31.17
N TYR A 369 13.88 40.70 -30.74
CA TYR A 369 12.75 40.54 -31.66
C TYR A 369 11.70 41.63 -31.57
N ILE A 370 11.45 42.18 -30.37
CA ILE A 370 10.30 43.07 -30.10
C ILE A 370 10.73 44.53 -29.98
N HIS A 371 11.85 44.81 -29.32
CA HIS A 371 12.22 46.17 -28.95
C HIS A 371 12.58 47.05 -30.16
N LYS A 372 12.16 48.33 -30.16
CA LYS A 372 12.42 49.28 -31.27
C LYS A 372 13.91 49.47 -31.57
N SER A 373 14.76 49.39 -30.54
CA SER A 373 16.23 49.52 -30.67
C SER A 373 16.96 48.19 -30.94
N ARG A 374 16.28 47.17 -31.48
CA ARG A 374 16.84 45.83 -31.71
C ARG A 374 18.13 45.82 -32.55
N GLU A 375 18.23 46.66 -33.58
CA GLU A 375 19.41 46.71 -34.46
C GLU A 375 20.66 47.26 -33.74
N LYS A 376 20.46 48.14 -32.75
CA LYS A 376 21.54 48.64 -31.91
C LYS A 376 22.02 47.56 -30.94
N TYR A 377 21.09 46.80 -30.35
CA TYR A 377 21.41 45.68 -29.47
C TYR A 377 22.09 44.52 -30.22
N ARG A 378 21.61 44.16 -31.43
CA ARG A 378 22.22 43.12 -32.28
C ARG A 378 23.67 43.42 -32.62
N ARG A 379 23.97 44.65 -33.05
CA ARG A 379 25.36 45.10 -33.31
C ARG A 379 26.25 45.09 -32.06
N GLY A 380 25.68 45.33 -30.88
CA GLY A 380 26.43 45.27 -29.63
C GLY A 380 26.65 43.85 -29.09
N LYS A 381 25.80 42.89 -29.45
CA LYS A 381 25.86 41.50 -28.97
C LYS A 381 26.62 40.57 -29.91
N PHE A 382 26.43 40.72 -31.23
CA PHE A 382 27.00 39.84 -32.23
C PHE A 382 28.10 40.56 -33.01
N SER A 383 29.28 39.95 -33.08
CA SER A 383 30.33 40.27 -34.04
C SER A 383 30.16 39.36 -35.26
N VAL A 384 30.05 39.94 -36.45
CA VAL A 384 30.05 39.17 -37.70
C VAL A 384 31.49 38.79 -38.01
N CYS A 385 31.78 37.49 -38.09
CA CYS A 385 33.06 36.99 -38.54
C CYS A 385 32.89 36.49 -39.98
N GLU A 386 33.56 37.12 -40.94
CA GLU A 386 33.71 36.56 -42.27
C GLU A 386 34.80 35.49 -42.20
N VAL A 387 34.45 34.25 -42.59
CA VAL A 387 35.43 33.19 -42.73
C VAL A 387 35.93 33.25 -44.16
N ASP A 388 37.10 33.85 -44.37
CA ASP A 388 37.77 33.81 -45.66
C ASP A 388 38.07 32.34 -46.01
N GLY A 389 37.58 31.91 -47.17
CA GLY A 389 37.63 30.52 -47.65
C GLY A 389 39.03 29.99 -48.01
N THR A 390 40.08 30.59 -47.48
CA THR A 390 41.47 30.18 -47.66
C THR A 390 42.19 30.28 -46.33
N ASP A 391 42.05 29.25 -45.50
CA ASP A 391 43.16 28.60 -44.80
C ASP A 391 42.62 27.56 -43.81
N SER A 392 42.61 26.31 -44.28
CA SER A 392 42.63 25.16 -43.40
C SER A 392 43.92 25.23 -42.56
N ALA A 393 43.74 25.36 -41.25
CA ALA A 393 44.78 25.30 -40.21
C ALA A 393 45.58 26.58 -39.93
N THR A 394 44.96 27.58 -39.29
CA THR A 394 45.45 28.19 -38.04
C THR A 394 44.44 29.21 -37.54
N ALA A 395 43.86 28.97 -36.36
CA ALA A 395 43.00 29.95 -35.68
C ALA A 395 43.85 31.18 -35.31
N GLN A 396 43.82 32.20 -36.16
CA GLN A 396 44.51 33.46 -35.92
C GLN A 396 43.82 34.23 -34.78
N ILE A 397 44.70 34.65 -33.87
CA ILE A 397 44.46 35.48 -32.71
C ILE A 397 43.84 36.81 -33.14
N LEU A 398 42.70 37.14 -32.53
CA LEU A 398 42.00 38.41 -32.65
C LEU A 398 42.94 39.60 -32.40
N LYS A 399 43.27 40.36 -33.46
CA LYS A 399 43.62 41.77 -33.34
C LYS A 399 42.34 42.59 -33.47
N HIS A 400 41.92 43.25 -32.40
CA HIS A 400 41.07 44.43 -32.52
C HIS A 400 41.81 45.66 -32.02
N SER A 401 42.09 46.53 -32.99
CA SER A 401 42.51 47.93 -32.87
C SER A 401 41.60 48.69 -31.92
N GLU A 402 42.23 49.49 -31.06
CA GLU A 402 41.64 50.66 -30.43
C GLU A 402 41.03 51.59 -31.49
N ALA A 403 39.81 52.08 -31.23
CA ALA A 403 39.28 53.38 -31.62
C ALA A 403 37.95 53.62 -30.88
#